data_AF-A0A7C4YBE4-F1
#
_entry.id   AF-A0A7C4YBE4-F1
#
_cell.length_a   1.000
_cell.length_b   1.000
_cell.length_c   1.000
_cell.angle_alpha   90.00
_cell.angle_beta   90.00
_cell.angle_gamma   90.00
#
_symmetry.space_group_name_H-M   'P 1'
#
loop_
_entity.id
_entity.type
_entity.pdbx_description
1 polymer ?
#
loop_
_entity_poly.entity_id
_entity_poly.type
_entity_poly.pdbx_seq_one_letter_code
_entity_poly.pdbx_strand_id
1 'polypeptide(L)'
;MSGQVIKAGQVNIQGTFADFDVNIDIVPHPKYEYLVTTAHKPEFTTIMKLQDVAYDIKDCPPSFHAVEAEIAEDYWPKGNHTFGRARLTDMVLSRVSRGICVYGTWIYDMGHCCHPEIHPAEQLWWSDSSGNRIKSNLNVVCDASRRFWWRSQMDDGTKLKPWAEPPIKGLFAIAFEYALPNAAATASIGYNTLKFEAEYIQHYNLAEYPNANQTYNLVYNGKNIVSFIPNNNAFKVSFEHVGISPEDNNKIRGFLVIETSVGKTTQIATQAYYPGSNPPQLVKLPAGSDPSQAPQALEKMFFKKEEGHYYFTVTQSIVRNGTPVVGSASGGQ
;
A
#
# COMPACT_ATOMS: atom_id res chain seq x y z
N MET A 1 -1.11 -11.53 0.67
CA MET A 1 -2.26 -12.42 0.92
C MET A 1 -3.49 -11.88 0.19
N SER A 2 -4.39 -12.75 -0.27
CA SER A 2 -5.77 -12.38 -0.62
C SER A 2 -6.76 -13.18 0.21
N GLY A 3 -7.94 -12.63 0.46
CA GLY A 3 -8.97 -13.27 1.28
C GLY A 3 -10.28 -12.50 1.30
N GLN A 4 -11.19 -12.92 2.16
CA GLN A 4 -12.48 -12.28 2.38
C GLN A 4 -12.47 -11.55 3.73
N VAL A 5 -12.86 -10.28 3.74
CA VAL A 5 -13.00 -9.52 4.98
C VAL A 5 -14.21 -10.04 5.75
N ILE A 6 -14.03 -10.43 7.01
CA ILE A 6 -15.13 -10.84 7.90
C ILE A 6 -15.49 -9.75 8.91
N LYS A 7 -14.50 -8.94 9.30
CA LYS A 7 -14.66 -7.84 10.22
C LYS A 7 -13.59 -6.80 9.93
N ALA A 8 -13.94 -5.54 10.14
CA ALA A 8 -12.99 -4.45 10.20
C ALA A 8 -13.44 -3.52 11.31
N GLY A 9 -12.52 -2.86 11.98
CA GLY A 9 -12.83 -1.94 13.05
C GLY A 9 -11.61 -1.15 13.47
N GLN A 10 -11.86 -0.02 14.11
CA GLN A 10 -10.82 0.71 14.80
C GLN A 10 -10.88 0.37 16.28
N VAL A 11 -9.75 -0.04 16.82
CA VAL A 11 -9.51 -0.14 18.26
C VAL A 11 -9.31 1.28 18.79
N ASN A 12 -9.87 1.58 19.96
CA ASN A 12 -9.69 2.89 20.61
C ASN A 12 -9.57 2.67 22.11
N ILE A 13 -8.42 2.15 22.50
CA ILE A 13 -8.07 1.93 23.89
C ILE A 13 -7.32 3.17 24.37
N GLN A 14 -7.83 3.77 25.44
CA GLN A 14 -7.17 4.85 26.16
C GLN A 14 -6.53 4.29 27.43
N GLY A 15 -5.46 4.92 27.90
CA GLY A 15 -4.80 4.56 29.17
C GLY A 15 -3.33 4.22 28.99
N THR A 16 -2.82 3.35 29.86
CA THR A 16 -1.39 2.99 29.93
C THR A 16 -0.91 2.21 28.71
N PHE A 17 -1.81 1.46 28.07
CA PHE A 17 -1.56 0.74 26.82
C PHE A 17 -2.53 1.28 25.76
N ALA A 18 -2.33 2.55 25.37
CA ALA A 18 -3.18 3.15 24.36
C ALA A 18 -2.94 2.51 22.99
N ASP A 19 -4.02 2.20 22.30
CA ASP A 19 -4.05 1.49 21.02
C ASP A 19 -5.18 2.11 20.17
N PHE A 20 -4.84 2.51 18.95
CA PHE A 20 -5.74 3.19 18.03
C PHE A 20 -5.80 2.50 16.67
N ASP A 21 -5.49 1.20 16.65
CA ASP A 21 -5.14 0.49 15.44
C ASP A 21 -6.38 0.17 14.60
N VAL A 22 -6.19 0.11 13.28
CA VAL A 22 -7.22 -0.31 12.33
C VAL A 22 -6.99 -1.79 12.03
N ASN A 23 -7.94 -2.60 12.47
CA ASN A 23 -7.83 -4.05 12.45
C ASN A 23 -8.79 -4.60 11.40
N ILE A 24 -8.29 -5.45 10.52
CA ILE A 24 -9.03 -6.05 9.42
C ILE A 24 -8.88 -7.56 9.50
N ASP A 25 -9.92 -8.24 9.95
CA ASP A 25 -9.95 -9.69 10.01
C ASP A 25 -10.28 -10.27 8.63
N ILE A 26 -9.35 -11.09 8.12
CA ILE A 26 -9.42 -11.66 6.77
C ILE A 26 -9.37 -13.17 6.85
N VAL A 27 -10.40 -13.83 6.34
CA VAL A 27 -10.33 -15.27 6.06
C VAL A 27 -9.47 -15.45 4.80
N PRO A 28 -8.28 -16.06 4.90
CA PRO A 28 -7.40 -16.19 3.76
C PRO A 28 -8.03 -17.06 2.67
N HIS A 29 -7.79 -16.73 1.41
CA HIS A 29 -8.06 -17.64 0.31
C HIS A 29 -7.33 -18.97 0.56
N PRO A 30 -7.86 -20.15 0.15
CA PRO A 30 -7.27 -21.46 0.48
C PRO A 30 -5.77 -21.59 0.19
N LYS A 31 -5.27 -20.95 -0.88
CA LYS A 31 -3.83 -20.86 -1.20
C LYS A 31 -2.95 -20.26 -0.07
N TYR A 32 -3.52 -19.43 0.80
CA TYR A 32 -2.83 -18.75 1.91
C TYR A 32 -3.30 -19.24 3.29
N GLU A 33 -4.04 -20.33 3.37
CA GLU A 33 -4.55 -20.89 4.63
C GLU A 33 -3.43 -21.25 5.62
N TYR A 34 -2.22 -21.51 5.12
CA TYR A 34 -1.03 -21.74 5.95
C TYR A 34 -0.73 -20.59 6.91
N LEU A 35 -1.10 -19.35 6.59
CA LEU A 35 -0.89 -18.19 7.47
C LEU A 35 -1.64 -18.29 8.80
N VAL A 36 -2.67 -19.14 8.86
CA VAL A 36 -3.43 -19.42 10.08
C VAL A 36 -3.04 -20.78 10.65
N THR A 37 -2.92 -21.80 9.81
CA THR A 37 -2.69 -23.19 10.28
C THR A 37 -1.25 -23.47 10.72
N THR A 38 -0.28 -22.69 10.23
CA THR A 38 1.14 -22.80 10.63
C THR A 38 1.56 -21.70 11.60
N ALA A 39 0.65 -20.80 11.95
CA ALA A 39 0.89 -19.75 12.94
C ALA A 39 1.20 -20.35 14.31
N HIS A 40 1.76 -19.52 15.18
CA HIS A 40 1.86 -19.84 16.58
C HIS A 40 0.47 -20.19 17.13
N LYS A 41 0.40 -21.20 18.01
CA LYS A 41 -0.89 -21.54 18.63
C LYS A 41 -1.37 -20.39 19.52
N PRO A 42 -2.68 -20.19 19.65
CA PRO A 42 -3.21 -19.23 20.60
C PRO A 42 -2.60 -19.45 22.00
N GLU A 43 -2.02 -18.41 22.58
CA GLU A 43 -1.35 -18.49 23.87
C GLU A 43 -1.68 -17.27 24.73
N PHE A 44 -2.06 -17.52 25.98
CA PHE A 44 -2.26 -16.46 26.97
C PHE A 44 -0.92 -16.10 27.63
N THR A 45 -0.30 -15.03 27.15
CA THR A 45 1.08 -14.68 27.51
C THR A 45 1.19 -13.94 28.85
N THR A 46 2.41 -13.76 29.35
CA THR A 46 2.66 -12.95 30.56
C THR A 46 2.32 -11.47 30.34
N ILE A 47 2.49 -10.95 29.11
CA ILE A 47 2.09 -9.58 28.76
C ILE A 47 0.57 -9.43 28.88
N MET A 48 -0.18 -10.43 28.39
CA MET A 48 -1.63 -10.47 28.57
C MET A 48 -2.03 -10.47 30.04
N LYS A 49 -1.36 -11.24 30.91
CA LYS A 49 -1.64 -11.21 32.36
C LYS A 49 -1.48 -9.81 32.96
N LEU A 50 -0.51 -9.02 32.48
CA LEU A 50 -0.32 -7.64 32.93
C LEU A 50 -1.43 -6.71 32.42
N GLN A 51 -1.92 -6.93 31.19
CA GLN A 51 -3.02 -6.17 30.60
C GLN A 51 -4.39 -6.60 31.13
N ASP A 52 -4.61 -7.87 31.45
CA ASP A 52 -5.86 -8.44 31.98
C ASP A 52 -6.26 -7.79 33.30
N VAL A 53 -5.27 -7.53 34.18
CA VAL A 53 -5.46 -6.75 35.41
C VAL A 53 -6.02 -5.33 35.13
N ALA A 54 -5.84 -4.80 33.92
CA ALA A 54 -6.34 -3.51 33.50
C ALA A 54 -7.58 -3.55 32.56
N TYR A 55 -7.85 -4.66 31.85
CA TYR A 55 -8.81 -4.69 30.73
C TYR A 55 -9.76 -5.93 30.66
N ASP A 56 -9.81 -6.83 31.65
CA ASP A 56 -10.70 -8.03 31.70
C ASP A 56 -10.58 -8.90 30.42
N ILE A 57 -9.34 -9.24 30.04
CA ILE A 57 -9.04 -10.05 28.85
C ILE A 57 -9.17 -11.51 29.23
N LYS A 58 -10.26 -12.16 28.82
CA LYS A 58 -10.50 -13.59 29.06
C LYS A 58 -9.96 -14.46 27.93
N ASP A 59 -9.49 -15.64 28.33
CA ASP A 59 -9.08 -16.84 27.58
C ASP A 59 -8.97 -16.75 26.05
N CYS A 60 -7.85 -17.23 25.52
CA CYS A 60 -7.60 -17.29 24.08
C CYS A 60 -8.45 -18.35 23.36
N PRO A 61 -8.83 -18.12 22.08
CA PRO A 61 -9.58 -19.10 21.31
C PRO A 61 -8.76 -20.39 21.14
N PRO A 62 -9.41 -21.55 20.92
CA PRO A 62 -8.68 -22.80 20.72
C PRO A 62 -7.92 -22.85 19.39
N SER A 63 -8.32 -22.05 18.41
CA SER A 63 -7.69 -21.95 17.08
C SER A 63 -8.07 -20.66 16.38
N PHE A 64 -7.18 -20.15 15.53
CA PHE A 64 -7.45 -19.05 14.62
C PHE A 64 -8.13 -19.53 13.33
N HIS A 65 -8.91 -18.65 12.70
CA HIS A 65 -9.58 -18.90 11.42
C HIS A 65 -9.44 -17.71 10.44
N ALA A 66 -8.81 -16.63 10.90
CA ALA A 66 -8.55 -15.42 10.15
C ALA A 66 -7.15 -14.93 10.50
N VAL A 67 -6.58 -14.16 9.57
CA VAL A 67 -5.38 -13.36 9.80
C VAL A 67 -5.86 -11.92 9.99
N GLU A 68 -5.37 -11.25 11.01
CA GLU A 68 -5.60 -9.81 11.18
C GLU A 68 -4.61 -9.02 10.33
N ALA A 69 -5.07 -8.01 9.62
CA ALA A 69 -4.21 -7.02 9.01
C ALA A 69 -4.36 -5.72 9.80
N GLU A 70 -3.26 -5.30 10.43
CA GLU A 70 -3.25 -4.15 11.33
C GLU A 70 -2.51 -2.97 10.71
N ILE A 71 -3.03 -1.79 11.00
CA ILE A 71 -2.40 -0.52 10.67
C ILE A 71 -2.54 0.40 11.86
N ALA A 72 -1.43 0.79 12.48
CA ALA A 72 -1.51 1.66 13.65
C ALA A 72 -1.82 3.11 13.31
N GLU A 73 -2.54 3.83 14.17
CA GLU A 73 -2.84 5.26 13.99
C GLU A 73 -2.27 6.10 15.15
N ASP A 74 -1.37 7.06 14.87
CA ASP A 74 -0.68 7.83 15.93
C ASP A 74 -1.65 8.72 16.74
N TYR A 75 -2.73 9.20 16.11
CA TYR A 75 -3.75 10.00 16.77
C TYR A 75 -4.98 10.21 15.89
N TRP A 76 -6.14 9.80 16.40
CA TRP A 76 -7.45 10.17 15.87
C TRP A 76 -8.13 11.20 16.79
N PRO A 77 -8.53 12.40 16.33
CA PRO A 77 -9.51 13.21 17.04
C PRO A 77 -10.94 12.67 16.81
N LYS A 78 -11.55 12.04 17.85
CA LYS A 78 -12.83 11.27 17.79
C LYS A 78 -13.87 11.91 16.85
N GLY A 79 -14.34 11.17 15.84
CA GLY A 79 -15.39 11.61 14.89
C GLY A 79 -14.94 12.35 13.61
N ASN A 80 -13.65 12.57 13.38
CA ASN A 80 -13.17 13.19 12.13
C ASN A 80 -12.73 12.17 11.07
N HIS A 81 -13.68 11.71 10.25
CA HIS A 81 -13.47 10.79 9.13
C HIS A 81 -12.72 11.39 7.92
N THR A 82 -12.32 12.67 7.99
CA THR A 82 -11.59 13.34 6.89
C THR A 82 -10.08 13.22 7.01
N PHE A 83 -9.57 12.67 8.11
CA PHE A 83 -8.14 12.66 8.44
C PHE A 83 -7.56 11.24 8.46
N GLY A 84 -6.45 11.02 7.75
CA GLY A 84 -5.61 9.85 7.96
C GLY A 84 -6.26 8.50 7.63
N ARG A 85 -6.01 7.50 8.48
CA ARG A 85 -6.37 6.09 8.29
C ARG A 85 -7.83 5.83 8.63
N ALA A 86 -8.50 6.78 9.26
CA ALA A 86 -9.96 6.85 9.35
C ALA A 86 -10.71 6.48 8.07
N ARG A 87 -10.23 7.07 6.98
CA ARG A 87 -10.82 6.87 5.67
C ARG A 87 -10.57 5.47 5.15
N LEU A 88 -9.42 4.89 5.49
CA LEU A 88 -9.14 3.49 5.18
C LEU A 88 -10.07 2.55 5.97
N THR A 89 -10.32 2.84 7.25
CA THR A 89 -11.32 2.12 8.05
C THR A 89 -12.69 2.17 7.38
N ASP A 90 -13.18 3.35 6.98
CA ASP A 90 -14.46 3.48 6.28
C ASP A 90 -14.47 2.72 4.94
N MET A 91 -13.37 2.81 4.18
CA MET A 91 -13.21 2.08 2.91
C MET A 91 -13.26 0.57 3.13
N VAL A 92 -12.60 0.04 4.15
CA VAL A 92 -12.53 -1.41 4.43
C VAL A 92 -13.80 -1.92 5.14
N LEU A 93 -14.45 -1.13 5.99
CA LEU A 93 -15.75 -1.44 6.58
C LEU A 93 -16.80 -1.73 5.49
N SER A 94 -16.78 -0.96 4.41
CA SER A 94 -17.65 -1.20 3.23
C SER A 94 -17.36 -2.51 2.49
N ARG A 95 -16.29 -3.23 2.88
CA ARG A 95 -15.83 -4.47 2.24
C ARG A 95 -16.09 -5.73 3.05
N VAL A 96 -16.78 -5.66 4.19
CA VAL A 96 -17.21 -6.88 4.90
C VAL A 96 -17.93 -7.81 3.93
N SER A 97 -17.57 -9.09 3.97
CA SER A 97 -17.98 -10.17 3.04
C SER A 97 -17.43 -10.06 1.61
N ARG A 98 -16.48 -9.15 1.32
CA ARG A 98 -15.89 -8.97 -0.02
C ARG A 98 -14.40 -9.28 0.00
N GLY A 99 -13.87 -9.51 -1.21
CA GLY A 99 -12.45 -9.78 -1.41
C GLY A 99 -11.57 -8.55 -1.13
N ILE A 100 -10.42 -8.80 -0.51
CA ILE A 100 -9.32 -7.85 -0.33
C ILE A 100 -7.98 -8.56 -0.52
N CYS A 101 -6.97 -7.78 -0.88
CA CYS A 101 -5.58 -8.21 -0.85
C CYS A 101 -4.78 -7.30 0.09
N VAL A 102 -3.87 -7.91 0.84
CA VAL A 102 -2.99 -7.23 1.80
C VAL A 102 -1.56 -7.74 1.64
N TYR A 103 -0.60 -6.85 1.75
CA TYR A 103 0.84 -7.15 1.82
C TYR A 103 1.47 -6.40 2.99
N GLY A 104 2.40 -7.07 3.66
CA GLY A 104 3.11 -6.57 4.82
C GLY A 104 3.87 -7.71 5.52
N THR A 105 4.46 -7.41 6.67
CA THR A 105 5.19 -8.39 7.48
C THR A 105 4.22 -9.30 8.22
N TRP A 106 4.35 -10.62 8.06
CA TRP A 106 3.58 -11.58 8.83
C TRP A 106 4.27 -11.85 10.17
N ILE A 107 3.59 -11.52 11.26
CA ILE A 107 4.05 -11.69 12.64
C ILE A 107 2.99 -12.43 13.47
N TYR A 108 3.31 -12.72 14.73
CA TYR A 108 2.32 -13.09 15.73
C TYR A 108 2.31 -12.00 16.81
N ASP A 109 1.12 -11.58 17.21
CA ASP A 109 0.98 -10.47 18.15
C ASP A 109 1.05 -10.93 19.61
N MET A 110 2.23 -10.76 20.22
CA MET A 110 2.44 -11.11 21.62
C MET A 110 1.75 -10.10 22.55
N GLY A 111 0.56 -10.43 23.01
CA GLY A 111 -0.29 -9.55 23.82
C GLY A 111 -1.77 -9.66 23.46
N HIS A 112 -2.07 -10.15 22.27
CA HIS A 112 -3.44 -10.39 21.80
C HIS A 112 -3.60 -11.85 21.38
N CYS A 113 -3.42 -12.76 22.35
CA CYS A 113 -3.49 -14.21 22.17
C CYS A 113 -2.48 -14.82 21.20
N CYS A 114 -1.41 -14.10 20.82
CA CYS A 114 -0.48 -14.53 19.76
C CYS A 114 -1.19 -14.72 18.42
N HIS A 115 -2.18 -13.85 18.13
CA HIS A 115 -2.94 -13.90 16.88
C HIS A 115 -2.04 -13.71 15.65
N PRO A 116 -2.26 -14.47 14.55
CA PRO A 116 -1.52 -14.28 13.32
C PRO A 116 -1.90 -12.96 12.66
N GLU A 117 -0.89 -12.16 12.38
CA GLU A 117 -1.10 -10.78 12.00
C GLU A 117 -0.22 -10.41 10.81
N ILE A 118 -0.72 -9.54 9.94
CA ILE A 118 0.13 -8.78 9.02
C ILE A 118 0.28 -7.38 9.60
N HIS A 119 1.47 -7.08 10.12
CA HIS A 119 1.76 -5.80 10.74
C HIS A 119 3.18 -5.28 10.48
N PRO A 120 3.30 -4.08 9.89
CA PRO A 120 2.17 -3.32 9.35
C PRO A 120 1.61 -3.92 8.06
N ALA A 121 0.31 -3.72 7.84
CA ALA A 121 -0.29 -3.88 6.52
C ALA A 121 0.11 -2.69 5.62
N GLU A 122 1.25 -2.83 4.94
CA GLU A 122 1.87 -1.79 4.12
C GLU A 122 1.11 -1.48 2.83
N GLN A 123 0.47 -2.49 2.23
CA GLN A 123 -0.29 -2.31 0.99
C GLN A 123 -1.62 -3.06 1.06
N LEU A 124 -2.70 -2.38 0.66
CA LEU A 124 -4.03 -2.96 0.58
C LEU A 124 -4.64 -2.62 -0.77
N TRP A 125 -5.20 -3.61 -1.45
CA TRP A 125 -5.85 -3.39 -2.73
C TRP A 125 -7.04 -4.30 -2.99
N TRP A 126 -7.94 -3.80 -3.82
CA TRP A 126 -9.09 -4.54 -4.34
C TRP A 126 -9.59 -3.86 -5.60
N SER A 127 -10.38 -4.61 -6.39
CA SER A 127 -11.03 -4.06 -7.57
C SER A 127 -12.54 -4.23 -7.48
N ASP A 128 -13.25 -3.24 -7.99
CA ASP A 128 -14.70 -3.25 -8.15
C ASP A 128 -15.02 -3.09 -9.64
N SER A 129 -15.87 -3.95 -10.17
CA SER A 129 -16.38 -3.86 -11.54
C SER A 129 -17.79 -3.28 -11.55
N SER A 130 -18.02 -2.24 -12.35
CA SER A 130 -19.35 -1.69 -12.60
C SER A 130 -19.53 -1.44 -14.09
N GLY A 131 -20.32 -2.30 -14.75
CA GLY A 131 -20.46 -2.31 -16.20
C GLY A 131 -19.12 -2.50 -16.90
N ASN A 132 -18.77 -1.57 -17.81
CA ASN A 132 -17.50 -1.60 -18.57
C ASN A 132 -16.35 -0.86 -17.87
N ARG A 133 -16.47 -0.53 -16.58
CA ARG A 133 -15.43 0.15 -15.80
C ARG A 133 -14.93 -0.76 -14.70
N ILE A 134 -13.61 -0.85 -14.57
CA ILE A 134 -12.93 -1.50 -13.46
C ILE A 134 -12.29 -0.40 -12.63
N LYS A 135 -12.62 -0.35 -11.33
CA LYS A 135 -12.03 0.57 -10.37
C LYS A 135 -11.14 -0.23 -9.43
N SER A 136 -9.83 -0.03 -9.53
CA SER A 136 -8.85 -0.63 -8.62
C SER A 136 -8.51 0.37 -7.52
N ASN A 137 -8.82 0.03 -6.27
CA ASN A 137 -8.39 0.80 -5.10
C ASN A 137 -7.03 0.29 -4.68
N LEU A 138 -6.03 1.16 -4.65
CA LEU A 138 -4.64 0.85 -4.38
C LEU A 138 -4.18 1.74 -3.22
N ASN A 139 -3.78 1.13 -2.10
CA ASN A 139 -3.49 1.83 -0.87
C ASN A 139 -2.12 1.45 -0.36
N VAL A 140 -1.31 2.45 -0.01
CA VAL A 140 0.02 2.27 0.60
C VAL A 140 0.03 3.00 1.92
N VAL A 141 0.50 2.33 2.98
CA VAL A 141 0.56 2.89 4.32
C VAL A 141 1.93 2.59 4.93
N CYS A 142 2.53 3.62 5.52
CA CYS A 142 3.65 3.46 6.42
C CYS A 142 3.11 3.52 7.85
N ASP A 143 3.30 2.48 8.64
CA ASP A 143 2.76 2.35 9.99
C ASP A 143 3.03 3.55 10.90
N ALA A 144 2.06 3.95 11.74
CA ALA A 144 2.23 5.08 12.65
C ALA A 144 2.59 4.67 14.08
N SER A 145 2.64 3.39 14.43
CA SER A 145 3.06 2.99 15.79
C SER A 145 4.52 3.34 16.06
N ARG A 146 5.30 3.59 15.00
CA ARG A 146 6.75 3.80 15.04
C ARG A 146 7.49 2.61 15.63
N ARG A 147 6.80 1.49 15.84
CA ARG A 147 7.39 0.18 16.13
C ARG A 147 8.12 -0.24 14.86
N PHE A 148 9.28 -0.85 15.05
CA PHE A 148 10.05 -1.44 13.94
C PHE A 148 10.65 -0.46 12.91
N TRP A 149 10.75 0.82 13.23
CA TRP A 149 11.38 1.83 12.37
C TRP A 149 12.90 1.84 12.50
N TRP A 150 13.43 1.50 13.67
CA TRP A 150 14.83 1.69 14.03
C TRP A 150 15.50 0.34 14.28
N ARG A 151 16.82 0.26 14.03
CA ARG A 151 17.57 -0.97 14.33
C ARG A 151 17.53 -1.30 15.81
N SER A 152 17.50 -0.30 16.69
CA SER A 152 17.35 -0.46 18.15
C SER A 152 15.99 -1.01 18.60
N GLN A 153 15.04 -1.20 17.70
CA GLN A 153 13.74 -1.83 17.97
C GLN A 153 13.67 -3.27 17.45
N MET A 154 14.77 -3.78 16.88
CA MET A 154 14.90 -5.17 16.49
C MET A 154 15.62 -5.92 17.61
N ASP A 155 15.32 -7.21 17.77
CA ASP A 155 16.11 -8.05 18.65
C ASP A 155 17.58 -8.07 18.20
N ASP A 156 18.49 -7.80 19.14
CA ASP A 156 19.94 -7.63 18.92
C ASP A 156 20.65 -8.86 18.30
N GLY A 157 19.95 -9.99 18.14
CA GLY A 157 20.47 -11.25 17.60
C GLY A 157 20.01 -11.65 16.18
N THR A 158 19.04 -10.96 15.57
CA THR A 158 18.29 -11.56 14.45
C THR A 158 18.75 -11.14 13.03
N LYS A 159 19.73 -10.24 12.89
CA LYS A 159 20.10 -9.59 11.60
C LYS A 159 18.91 -8.94 10.87
N LEU A 160 17.75 -8.83 11.51
CA LEU A 160 16.55 -8.26 10.90
C LEU A 160 16.79 -6.77 10.69
N LYS A 161 16.52 -6.33 9.46
CA LYS A 161 16.44 -4.91 9.14
C LYS A 161 15.07 -4.41 9.61
N PRO A 162 14.97 -3.13 10.01
CA PRO A 162 13.68 -2.48 10.18
C PRO A 162 12.74 -2.80 9.02
N TRP A 163 11.59 -3.40 9.32
CA TRP A 163 10.62 -3.86 8.32
C TRP A 163 9.40 -2.95 8.18
N ALA A 164 9.36 -1.86 8.95
CA ALA A 164 8.35 -0.80 8.83
C ALA A 164 9.02 0.57 8.61
N GLU A 165 10.30 0.59 8.24
CA GLU A 165 11.09 1.81 8.10
C GLU A 165 10.63 2.67 6.91
N PRO A 166 10.20 3.92 7.12
CA PRO A 166 9.93 4.83 6.01
C PRO A 166 11.20 5.19 5.23
N PRO A 167 11.09 5.42 3.90
CA PRO A 167 9.87 5.39 3.12
C PRO A 167 9.42 3.96 2.76
N ILE A 168 8.11 3.71 2.85
CA ILE A 168 7.48 2.47 2.38
C ILE A 168 7.14 2.60 0.91
N LYS A 169 7.54 1.60 0.11
CA LYS A 169 7.27 1.55 -1.33
C LYS A 169 6.02 0.74 -1.61
N GLY A 170 5.08 1.33 -2.35
CA GLY A 170 3.98 0.60 -2.96
C GLY A 170 4.31 0.22 -4.40
N LEU A 171 4.06 -1.03 -4.77
CA LEU A 171 4.23 -1.53 -6.13
C LEU A 171 3.00 -2.31 -6.54
N PHE A 172 2.22 -1.73 -7.47
CA PHE A 172 0.99 -2.34 -7.96
C PHE A 172 1.14 -2.67 -9.45
N ALA A 173 0.70 -3.87 -9.83
CA ALA A 173 0.63 -4.30 -11.22
C ALA A 173 -0.84 -4.55 -11.59
N ILE A 174 -1.38 -3.73 -12.50
CA ILE A 174 -2.72 -3.91 -13.07
C ILE A 174 -2.57 -4.63 -14.40
N ALA A 175 -3.06 -5.88 -14.45
CA ALA A 175 -3.09 -6.63 -15.70
C ALA A 175 -4.02 -5.96 -16.72
N PHE A 176 -3.62 -5.93 -17.98
CA PHE A 176 -4.45 -5.46 -19.07
C PHE A 176 -4.45 -6.44 -20.25
N GLU A 177 -5.55 -6.41 -21.00
CA GLU A 177 -5.67 -7.05 -22.30
C GLU A 177 -6.28 -6.03 -23.27
N TYR A 178 -5.63 -5.85 -24.42
CA TYR A 178 -6.05 -4.96 -25.49
C TYR A 178 -6.31 -5.76 -26.75
N ALA A 179 -7.52 -5.68 -27.28
CA ALA A 179 -7.87 -6.26 -28.57
C ALA A 179 -7.41 -5.35 -29.71
N LEU A 180 -6.51 -5.84 -30.55
CA LEU A 180 -6.07 -5.19 -31.76
C LEU A 180 -7.25 -5.03 -32.72
N PRO A 181 -7.52 -3.83 -33.25
CA PRO A 181 -8.55 -3.65 -34.24
C PRO A 181 -8.16 -4.39 -35.53
N ASN A 182 -9.14 -4.98 -36.22
CA ASN A 182 -8.93 -5.50 -37.56
C ASN A 182 -8.42 -4.36 -38.48
N ALA A 183 -7.42 -4.63 -39.32
CA ALA A 183 -6.80 -3.64 -40.20
C ALA A 183 -7.83 -2.86 -41.03
N ALA A 184 -8.89 -3.52 -41.53
CA ALA A 184 -9.97 -2.89 -42.28
C ALA A 184 -10.87 -1.96 -41.43
N ALA A 185 -11.09 -2.31 -40.16
CA ALA A 185 -11.90 -1.53 -39.21
C ALA A 185 -11.16 -0.27 -38.74
N THR A 186 -9.84 -0.31 -38.69
CA THR A 186 -9.04 0.81 -38.16
C THR A 186 -9.03 2.02 -39.08
N ALA A 187 -9.16 1.80 -40.40
CA ALA A 187 -9.21 2.86 -41.40
C ALA A 187 -10.58 3.58 -41.47
N SER A 188 -11.65 2.93 -40.97
CA SER A 188 -13.03 3.38 -41.10
C SER A 188 -13.64 3.86 -39.78
N ILE A 189 -13.19 3.33 -38.63
CA ILE A 189 -13.83 3.53 -37.31
C ILE A 189 -12.85 4.09 -36.26
N GLY A 190 -11.58 4.30 -36.62
CA GLY A 190 -10.53 4.69 -35.69
C GLY A 190 -10.01 3.53 -34.84
N TYR A 191 -9.42 3.83 -33.69
CA TYR A 191 -8.91 2.83 -32.75
C TYR A 191 -9.32 3.16 -31.32
N ASN A 192 -9.32 2.16 -30.45
CA ASN A 192 -9.58 2.36 -29.03
C ASN A 192 -8.28 2.56 -28.26
N THR A 193 -8.33 3.30 -27.16
CA THR A 193 -7.29 3.32 -26.14
C THR A 193 -7.87 2.78 -24.85
N LEU A 194 -7.17 1.82 -24.24
CA LEU A 194 -7.44 1.40 -22.89
C LEU A 194 -6.84 2.43 -21.94
N LYS A 195 -7.70 3.28 -21.37
CA LYS A 195 -7.29 4.37 -20.49
C LYS A 195 -7.39 3.94 -19.03
N PHE A 196 -6.28 4.04 -18.32
CA PHE A 196 -6.19 3.98 -16.88
C PHE A 196 -6.00 5.40 -16.35
N GLU A 197 -6.83 5.81 -15.41
CA GLU A 197 -6.77 7.15 -14.84
C GLU A 197 -6.76 7.07 -13.32
N ALA A 198 -5.74 7.67 -12.71
CA ALA A 198 -5.62 7.76 -11.27
C ALA A 198 -6.47 8.92 -10.74
N GLU A 199 -7.31 8.59 -9.77
CA GLU A 199 -8.06 9.54 -8.96
C GLU A 199 -7.53 9.44 -7.53
N TYR A 200 -7.06 10.57 -6.99
CA TYR A 200 -6.52 10.59 -5.64
C TYR A 200 -7.65 10.74 -4.63
N ILE A 201 -7.53 10.00 -3.54
CA ILE A 201 -8.48 10.03 -2.43
C ILE A 201 -7.88 10.90 -1.34
N GLN A 202 -6.69 10.55 -0.86
CA GLN A 202 -6.00 11.22 0.25
C GLN A 202 -4.54 10.79 0.34
N HIS A 203 -3.68 11.67 0.85
CA HIS A 203 -2.28 11.34 1.10
C HIS A 203 -1.69 12.15 2.26
N TYR A 204 -0.59 11.64 2.81
CA TYR A 204 0.27 12.33 3.77
C TYR A 204 1.71 11.83 3.58
N ASN A 205 2.69 12.74 3.59
CA ASN A 205 4.10 12.43 3.34
C ASN A 205 4.34 11.53 2.12
N LEU A 206 3.65 11.84 1.03
CA LEU A 206 3.81 11.20 -0.27
C LEU A 206 5.10 11.69 -0.94
N ALA A 207 5.87 10.77 -1.49
CA ALA A 207 7.03 11.11 -2.31
C ALA A 207 6.58 11.66 -3.67
N GLU A 208 7.23 12.74 -4.10
CA GLU A 208 7.04 13.30 -5.44
C GLU A 208 8.24 12.98 -6.34
N TYR A 209 7.95 12.65 -7.59
CA TYR A 209 8.91 12.41 -8.64
C TYR A 209 8.86 13.56 -9.65
N PRO A 210 10.00 14.23 -9.94
CA PRO A 210 10.03 15.32 -10.90
C PRO A 210 9.47 14.91 -12.27
N ASN A 211 8.58 15.75 -12.82
CA ASN A 211 7.95 15.55 -14.14
C ASN A 211 7.14 14.24 -14.28
N ALA A 212 6.66 13.67 -13.17
CA ALA A 212 5.86 12.45 -13.21
C ALA A 212 4.38 12.67 -13.56
N ASN A 213 3.86 13.90 -13.47
CA ASN A 213 2.50 14.23 -13.87
C ASN A 213 2.36 14.39 -15.40
N GLN A 214 2.70 13.34 -16.13
CA GLN A 214 2.58 13.25 -17.59
C GLN A 214 1.77 12.02 -17.97
N THR A 215 1.20 12.02 -19.18
CA THR A 215 0.50 10.82 -19.68
C THR A 215 1.53 9.79 -20.15
N TYR A 216 1.45 8.58 -19.61
CA TYR A 216 2.29 7.45 -20.02
C TYR A 216 1.55 6.61 -21.04
N ASN A 217 2.15 6.36 -22.20
CA ASN A 217 1.51 5.64 -23.30
C ASN A 217 2.28 4.38 -23.65
N LEU A 218 1.57 3.27 -23.80
CA LEU A 218 2.05 2.11 -24.55
C LEU A 218 1.63 2.30 -26.01
N VAL A 219 2.63 2.36 -26.89
CA VAL A 219 2.42 2.66 -28.31
C VAL A 219 2.61 1.39 -29.14
N TYR A 220 1.66 1.11 -30.02
CA TYR A 220 1.77 0.05 -31.02
C TYR A 220 1.41 0.60 -32.40
N ASN A 221 2.31 0.45 -33.38
CA ASN A 221 2.16 1.00 -34.74
C ASN A 221 1.75 2.49 -34.77
N GLY A 222 2.40 3.31 -33.93
CA GLY A 222 2.16 4.75 -33.84
C GLY A 222 0.84 5.14 -33.14
N LYS A 223 0.13 4.18 -32.51
CA LYS A 223 -1.14 4.41 -31.81
C LYS A 223 -1.00 4.11 -30.33
N ASN A 224 -1.60 4.96 -29.49
CA ASN A 224 -1.62 4.78 -28.04
C ASN A 224 -2.66 3.71 -27.69
N ILE A 225 -2.25 2.47 -27.50
CA ILE A 225 -3.18 1.36 -27.22
C ILE A 225 -3.55 1.30 -25.74
N VAL A 226 -2.64 1.70 -24.86
CA VAL A 226 -2.87 1.86 -23.42
C VAL A 226 -2.32 3.21 -22.99
N SER A 227 -3.05 3.91 -22.13
CA SER A 227 -2.62 5.18 -21.55
C SER A 227 -2.86 5.18 -20.05
N PHE A 228 -1.90 5.69 -19.28
CA PHE A 228 -2.05 5.98 -17.86
C PHE A 228 -1.96 7.49 -17.61
N ILE A 229 -2.96 8.03 -16.92
CA ILE A 229 -3.03 9.44 -16.51
C ILE A 229 -2.88 9.50 -14.98
N PRO A 230 -1.75 10.01 -14.45
CA PRO A 230 -1.44 10.01 -13.02
C PRO A 230 -2.18 11.09 -12.21
N ASN A 231 -2.48 12.25 -12.81
CA ASN A 231 -3.08 13.42 -12.16
C ASN A 231 -2.26 14.04 -10.99
N ASN A 232 -1.04 13.58 -10.73
CA ASN A 232 -0.05 14.20 -9.83
C ASN A 232 1.38 13.68 -10.11
N ASN A 233 2.36 14.10 -9.31
CA ASN A 233 3.77 13.69 -9.44
C ASN A 233 4.13 12.44 -8.60
N ALA A 234 3.18 11.66 -8.13
CA ALA A 234 3.43 10.64 -7.10
C ALA A 234 3.79 9.25 -7.62
N PHE A 235 3.92 9.08 -8.94
CA PHE A 235 4.05 7.78 -9.58
C PHE A 235 5.30 7.66 -10.44
N LYS A 236 6.00 6.54 -10.31
CA LYS A 236 6.79 5.99 -11.41
C LYS A 236 5.94 4.94 -12.11
N VAL A 237 5.98 4.94 -13.43
CA VAL A 237 5.07 4.14 -14.25
C VAL A 237 5.85 3.41 -15.33
N SER A 238 5.59 2.12 -15.47
CA SER A 238 6.13 1.26 -16.52
C SER A 238 5.02 0.36 -17.10
N PHE A 239 5.24 -0.10 -18.33
CA PHE A 239 4.47 -1.20 -18.92
C PHE A 239 5.38 -2.42 -19.00
N GLU A 240 5.01 -3.48 -18.28
CA GLU A 240 5.88 -4.64 -18.09
C GLU A 240 5.23 -5.92 -18.61
N HIS A 241 6.08 -6.89 -18.98
CA HIS A 241 5.68 -8.17 -19.57
C HIS A 241 4.66 -8.01 -20.72
N VAL A 242 4.86 -7.00 -21.56
CA VAL A 242 4.00 -6.71 -22.70
C VAL A 242 4.29 -7.67 -23.84
N GLY A 243 3.27 -8.35 -24.34
CA GLY A 243 3.39 -9.28 -25.46
C GLY A 243 2.08 -9.56 -26.17
N ILE A 244 2.18 -10.12 -27.36
CA ILE A 244 1.02 -10.67 -28.07
C ILE A 244 0.58 -11.94 -27.33
N SER A 245 -0.72 -12.10 -27.13
CA SER A 245 -1.27 -13.28 -26.48
C SER A 245 -0.93 -14.54 -27.29
N PRO A 246 -0.34 -15.58 -26.67
CA PRO A 246 -0.06 -16.83 -27.36
C PRO A 246 -1.33 -17.58 -27.78
N GLU A 247 -2.47 -17.26 -27.15
CA GLU A 247 -3.77 -17.86 -27.44
C GLU A 247 -4.54 -17.12 -28.55
N ASP A 248 -4.20 -15.86 -28.82
CA ASP A 248 -4.90 -15.00 -29.79
C ASP A 248 -3.98 -13.87 -30.27
N ASN A 249 -3.50 -14.00 -31.51
CA ASN A 249 -2.58 -13.03 -32.12
C ASN A 249 -3.19 -11.63 -32.31
N ASN A 250 -4.49 -11.46 -32.09
CA ASN A 250 -5.17 -10.17 -32.11
C ASN A 250 -5.26 -9.51 -30.74
N LYS A 251 -4.54 -10.01 -29.73
CA LYS A 251 -4.55 -9.44 -28.38
C LYS A 251 -3.16 -9.12 -27.89
N ILE A 252 -3.01 -7.96 -27.25
CA ILE A 252 -1.81 -7.58 -26.51
C ILE A 252 -2.14 -7.65 -25.02
N ARG A 253 -1.31 -8.34 -24.24
CA ARG A 253 -1.43 -8.45 -22.79
C ARG A 253 -0.18 -7.86 -22.12
N GLY A 254 -0.32 -7.45 -20.87
CA GLY A 254 0.79 -6.99 -20.06
C GLY A 254 0.32 -6.44 -18.72
N PHE A 255 1.21 -5.76 -18.01
CA PHE A 255 0.91 -5.09 -16.76
C PHE A 255 1.21 -3.59 -16.89
N LEU A 256 0.26 -2.77 -16.44
CA LEU A 256 0.55 -1.40 -16.02
C LEU A 256 1.11 -1.48 -14.61
N VAL A 257 2.38 -1.12 -14.45
CA VAL A 257 3.09 -1.15 -13.16
C VAL A 257 3.21 0.27 -12.63
N ILE A 258 2.77 0.46 -11.39
CA ILE A 258 2.71 1.74 -10.69
C ILE A 258 3.51 1.60 -9.40
N GLU A 259 4.59 2.38 -9.29
CA GLU A 259 5.39 2.52 -8.06
C GLU A 259 5.12 3.87 -7.42
N THR A 260 4.92 3.88 -6.11
CA THR A 260 4.80 5.09 -5.28
C THR A 260 5.49 4.88 -3.93
N SER A 261 5.66 5.94 -3.13
CA SER A 261 6.33 5.84 -1.83
C SER A 261 5.76 6.82 -0.81
N VAL A 262 5.64 6.37 0.43
CA VAL A 262 5.05 7.15 1.53
C VAL A 262 5.95 7.12 2.77
N GLY A 263 5.87 8.17 3.56
CA GLY A 263 6.73 8.38 4.73
C GLY A 263 8.09 8.95 4.34
N LYS A 264 8.83 9.44 5.34
CA LYS A 264 10.08 10.17 5.13
C LYS A 264 11.12 9.77 6.17
N THR A 265 12.37 9.72 5.72
CA THR A 265 13.55 9.71 6.57
C THR A 265 14.38 10.94 6.24
N THR A 266 14.63 11.79 7.24
CA THR A 266 15.38 13.04 7.08
C THR A 266 16.58 13.04 8.01
N GLN A 267 17.77 13.32 7.47
CA GLN A 267 18.94 13.61 8.31
C GLN A 267 18.77 15.00 8.93
N ILE A 268 18.67 15.06 10.26
CA ILE A 268 18.46 16.28 11.03
C ILE A 268 19.73 16.81 11.69
N ALA A 269 20.79 16.01 11.74
CA ALA A 269 22.08 16.42 12.26
C ALA A 269 23.25 15.76 11.49
N THR A 270 24.40 16.41 11.51
CA THR A 270 25.68 15.88 10.98
C THR A 270 26.70 15.61 12.09
N GLN A 271 26.34 15.88 13.35
CA GLN A 271 27.15 15.56 14.51
C GLN A 271 26.28 15.32 15.75
N ALA A 272 26.68 14.38 16.60
CA ALA A 272 26.02 14.08 17.87
C ALA A 272 27.06 13.58 18.89
N TYR A 273 26.82 13.80 20.18
CA TYR A 273 27.67 13.27 21.25
C TYR A 273 27.15 11.89 21.69
N TYR A 274 28.04 10.91 21.75
CA TYR A 274 27.72 9.58 22.25
C TYR A 274 27.68 9.57 23.79
N PRO A 275 26.51 9.34 24.43
CA PRO A 275 26.40 9.40 25.89
C PRO A 275 27.00 8.18 26.58
N GLY A 276 27.28 7.08 25.85
CA GLY A 276 27.83 5.85 26.41
C GLY A 276 29.34 5.84 26.65
N SER A 277 30.04 6.96 26.37
CA SER A 277 31.48 7.11 26.63
C SER A 277 31.73 8.19 27.68
N ASN A 278 32.83 8.07 28.42
CA ASN A 278 33.28 9.10 29.36
C ASN A 278 34.76 9.48 29.07
N PRO A 279 35.04 10.70 28.55
CA PRO A 279 34.07 11.76 28.23
C PRO A 279 33.18 11.40 27.03
N PRO A 280 32.03 12.09 26.84
CA PRO A 280 31.18 11.90 25.67
C PRO A 280 31.97 12.13 24.37
N GLN A 281 31.93 11.14 23.48
CA GLN A 281 32.66 11.18 22.21
C GLN A 281 31.83 11.87 21.15
N LEU A 282 32.39 12.87 20.47
CA LEU A 282 31.76 13.48 19.30
C LEU A 282 31.80 12.50 18.12
N VAL A 283 30.63 12.17 17.59
CA VAL A 283 30.47 11.39 16.36
C VAL A 283 30.00 12.32 15.24
N LYS A 284 30.66 12.26 14.09
CA LYS A 284 30.30 13.03 12.88
C LYS A 284 29.72 12.09 11.83
N LEU A 285 28.68 12.56 11.15
CA LEU A 285 28.01 11.87 10.06
C LEU A 285 27.89 12.83 8.86
N PRO A 286 28.42 12.48 7.66
CA PRO A 286 28.33 13.34 6.48
C PRO A 286 26.90 13.72 6.12
N ALA A 287 26.70 14.88 5.49
CA ALA A 287 25.39 15.27 4.96
C ALA A 287 24.98 14.33 3.81
N GLY A 288 23.71 13.95 3.76
CA GLY A 288 23.19 12.98 2.80
C GLY A 288 23.49 11.52 3.16
N SER A 289 23.82 11.25 4.42
CA SER A 289 24.00 9.87 4.89
C SER A 289 22.65 9.17 5.12
N ASP A 290 22.66 7.85 5.10
CA ASP A 290 21.53 6.99 5.45
C ASP A 290 21.59 6.51 6.91
N PRO A 291 20.45 6.15 7.55
CA PRO A 291 20.42 5.64 8.92
C PRO A 291 21.40 4.50 9.21
N SER A 292 21.58 3.60 8.24
CA SER A 292 22.49 2.46 8.36
C SER A 292 23.96 2.85 8.57
N GLN A 293 24.34 4.07 8.18
CA GLN A 293 25.69 4.61 8.30
C GLN A 293 25.96 5.28 9.65
N ALA A 294 24.92 5.57 10.45
CA ALA A 294 25.08 6.02 11.82
C ALA A 294 25.29 4.85 12.78
N PRO A 295 25.98 5.06 13.92
CA PRO A 295 25.90 4.11 15.03
C PRO A 295 24.43 3.93 15.46
N GLN A 296 24.00 2.68 15.66
CA GLN A 296 22.61 2.33 16.00
C GLN A 296 22.05 3.14 17.19
N ALA A 297 22.86 3.31 18.24
CA ALA A 297 22.50 4.06 19.44
C ALA A 297 22.31 5.57 19.20
N LEU A 298 22.76 6.10 18.07
CA LEU A 298 22.68 7.53 17.72
C LEU A 298 21.73 7.81 16.54
N GLU A 299 21.11 6.80 15.93
CA GLU A 299 20.25 6.98 14.76
C GLU A 299 19.19 8.06 14.99
N LYS A 300 18.51 8.02 16.13
CA LYS A 300 17.45 8.98 16.50
C LYS A 300 17.97 10.40 16.77
N MET A 301 19.28 10.58 16.95
CA MET A 301 19.91 11.91 17.06
C MET A 301 20.28 12.47 15.68
N PHE A 302 20.63 11.61 14.74
CA PHE A 302 21.00 12.00 13.38
C PHE A 302 19.80 12.09 12.43
N PHE A 303 18.74 11.33 12.69
CA PHE A 303 17.63 11.16 11.76
C PHE A 303 16.26 11.33 12.43
N LYS A 304 15.32 11.90 11.67
CA LYS A 304 13.89 11.89 11.95
C LYS A 304 13.19 10.99 10.92
N LYS A 305 12.33 10.09 11.40
CA LYS A 305 11.43 9.29 10.59
C LYS A 305 10.01 9.80 10.78
N GLU A 306 9.23 9.82 9.70
CA GLU A 306 7.85 10.27 9.67
C GLU A 306 7.04 9.30 8.83
N GLU A 307 5.86 8.96 9.32
CA GLU A 307 4.89 8.08 8.66
C GLU A 307 4.30 8.74 7.42
N GLY A 308 3.52 7.97 6.65
CA GLY A 308 2.83 8.45 5.47
C GLY A 308 1.77 7.49 4.99
N HIS A 309 0.90 7.95 4.11
CA HIS A 309 -0.07 7.10 3.44
C HIS A 309 -0.43 7.68 2.07
N TYR A 310 -0.90 6.82 1.20
CA TYR A 310 -1.49 7.20 -0.07
C TYR A 310 -2.63 6.27 -0.43
N TYR A 311 -3.83 6.84 -0.49
CA TYR A 311 -5.04 6.18 -0.95
C TYR A 311 -5.41 6.75 -2.31
N PHE A 312 -5.50 5.88 -3.31
CA PHE A 312 -5.87 6.28 -4.65
C PHE A 312 -6.61 5.16 -5.36
N THR A 313 -7.30 5.55 -6.43
CA THR A 313 -8.01 4.61 -7.29
C THR A 313 -7.56 4.77 -8.71
N VAL A 314 -7.44 3.66 -9.43
CA VAL A 314 -7.20 3.65 -10.87
C VAL A 314 -8.45 3.13 -11.55
N THR A 315 -9.07 3.97 -12.38
CA THR A 315 -10.24 3.62 -13.17
C THR A 315 -9.80 3.24 -14.58
N GLN A 316 -10.17 2.03 -15.00
CA GLN A 316 -10.01 1.55 -16.36
C GLN A 316 -11.25 1.87 -17.20
N SER A 317 -11.04 2.40 -18.40
CA SER A 317 -12.09 2.71 -19.38
C SER A 317 -11.58 2.58 -20.81
N ILE A 318 -12.49 2.45 -21.78
CA ILE A 318 -12.16 2.42 -23.21
C ILE A 318 -12.52 3.77 -23.83
N VAL A 319 -11.57 4.40 -24.50
CA VAL A 319 -11.75 5.69 -25.21
C VAL A 319 -11.60 5.46 -26.71
N ARG A 320 -12.52 5.99 -27.54
CA ARG A 320 -12.42 5.93 -29.00
C ARG A 320 -11.59 7.10 -29.53
N ASN A 321 -10.63 6.83 -30.41
CA ASN A 321 -9.78 7.81 -31.06
C ASN A 321 -9.90 7.72 -32.59
N GLY A 322 -10.02 8.87 -33.26
CA GLY A 322 -9.90 8.96 -34.71
C GLY A 322 -11.20 8.82 -35.52
N THR A 323 -12.34 9.33 -35.05
CA THR A 323 -13.51 9.50 -35.92
C THR A 323 -13.18 10.49 -37.04
N PRO A 324 -13.44 10.20 -38.33
CA PRO A 324 -13.50 11.24 -39.35
C PRO A 324 -14.61 12.20 -38.95
N VAL A 325 -14.31 13.50 -38.90
CA VAL A 325 -15.36 14.53 -38.93
C VAL A 325 -16.09 14.32 -40.25
N VAL A 326 -17.32 13.80 -40.20
CA VAL A 326 -18.20 13.79 -41.35
C VAL A 326 -18.53 15.26 -41.60
N GLY A 327 -17.73 15.89 -42.48
CA GLY A 327 -18.04 17.20 -43.00
C GLY A 327 -19.44 17.15 -43.57
N SER A 328 -20.32 18.01 -43.05
CA SER A 328 -21.58 18.34 -43.70
C SER A 328 -21.27 18.79 -45.12
N ALA A 329 -21.45 17.90 -46.09
CA ALA A 329 -21.51 18.29 -47.48
C ALA A 329 -22.75 19.18 -47.62
N SER A 330 -22.52 20.50 -47.66
CA SER A 330 -23.50 21.45 -48.14
C SER A 330 -23.74 21.16 -49.62
N GLY A 331 -24.74 20.33 -49.90
CA GLY A 331 -25.37 20.26 -51.19
C GLY A 331 -26.10 21.58 -51.43
N GLY A 332 -25.60 22.37 -52.37
CA GLY A 332 -26.26 23.55 -52.90
C GLY A 332 -26.08 23.54 -54.40
N GLN A 333 -27.18 23.31 -55.10
CA GLN A 333 -27.34 23.43 -56.55
C GLN A 333 -27.06 24.85 -57.05
#